data_AF-A0A1W6KRZ2-F1
#
_entry.id   AF-A0A1W6KRZ2-F1
#
_cell.length_a   1.000
_cell.length_b   1.000
_cell.length_c   1.000
_cell.angle_alpha   90.00
_cell.angle_beta   90.00
_cell.angle_gamma   90.00
#
_symmetry.space_group_name_H-M   'P 1'
#
loop_
_entity.id
_entity.type
_entity.pdbx_description
1 polymer ?
#
loop_
_entity_poly.entity_id
_entity_poly.type
_entity_poly.pdbx_seq_one_letter_code
_entity_poly.pdbx_strand_id
1 'polypeptide(L)'
;MFIPLHDANTLKHIKVQWVTLSLIALNVAIWLLTSLESEQAAQATTVGLGYIPAIVFGDAVLAPGLEIVPEPLTYLTYAFVHAGFWHLAGNMIFLWVFGDNVEDAMGHLRFLMFYLACAAAGALCHGLLGMTSQAPLVGASGAVSGVVAAYVMLHPRVRVWVLVFFRVPLPLPAFVPLLLWIGQQFFMLAITPESDVSWGAHVGGIIAGGLLILVLRRPGVPLFDREIVTPRAVRNSPGAVPTIAAGTDGRIAQRFPWGRR
;
A
#
# COMPACT_ATOMS: atom_id res chain seq x y z
N MET A 1 -16.39 3.13 -7.62
CA MET A 1 -15.14 2.33 -7.59
C MET A 1 -14.28 2.77 -8.76
N PHE A 2 -12.99 2.99 -8.54
CA PHE A 2 -12.04 3.27 -9.60
C PHE A 2 -10.95 2.19 -9.57
N ILE A 3 -10.39 1.84 -10.73
CA ILE A 3 -9.31 0.85 -10.83
C ILE A 3 -8.03 1.61 -11.18
N PRO A 4 -7.02 1.65 -10.30
CA PRO A 4 -5.71 2.19 -10.65
C PRO A 4 -5.00 1.22 -11.60
N LEU A 5 -4.38 1.74 -12.65
CA LEU A 5 -3.68 0.92 -13.64
C LEU A 5 -2.16 0.98 -13.46
N HIS A 6 -1.63 2.19 -13.31
CA HIS A 6 -0.22 2.47 -13.12
C HIS A 6 -0.07 3.94 -12.72
N ASP A 7 1.04 4.30 -12.10
CA ASP A 7 1.42 5.68 -11.83
C ASP A 7 2.56 6.12 -12.78
N ALA A 8 3.01 7.37 -12.70
CA ALA A 8 4.09 7.86 -13.56
C ALA A 8 5.46 7.94 -12.85
N ASN A 9 5.57 7.37 -11.63
CA ASN A 9 6.72 7.61 -10.77
C ASN A 9 7.72 6.45 -10.87
N THR A 10 9.01 6.80 -10.87
CA THR A 10 10.08 5.81 -10.91
C THR A 10 10.73 5.66 -9.53
N LEU A 11 11.15 4.45 -9.18
CA LEU A 11 11.91 4.18 -7.96
C LEU A 11 13.20 5.02 -7.89
N LYS A 12 13.47 5.66 -6.74
CA LYS A 12 14.62 6.57 -6.56
C LYS A 12 15.69 6.02 -5.63
N HIS A 13 15.32 5.18 -4.66
CA HIS A 13 16.16 4.71 -3.56
C HIS A 13 16.37 3.19 -3.54
N ILE A 14 15.42 2.41 -4.04
CA ILE A 14 15.51 0.96 -4.19
C ILE A 14 15.57 0.58 -5.67
N LYS A 15 16.11 -0.61 -5.97
CA LYS A 15 16.15 -1.15 -7.34
C LYS A 15 14.88 -1.90 -7.71
N VAL A 16 14.30 -2.60 -6.74
CA VAL A 16 13.13 -3.49 -6.90
C VAL A 16 12.32 -3.40 -5.61
N GLN A 17 10.99 -3.42 -5.73
CA GLN A 17 10.01 -3.42 -4.64
C GLN A 17 9.79 -4.83 -4.06
N TRP A 18 10.86 -5.44 -3.51
CA TRP A 18 10.84 -6.84 -3.07
C TRP A 18 9.74 -7.14 -2.06
N VAL A 19 9.48 -6.24 -1.11
CA VAL A 19 8.49 -6.50 -0.06
C VAL A 19 7.08 -6.45 -0.64
N THR A 20 6.79 -5.47 -1.50
CA THR A 20 5.50 -5.38 -2.20
C THR A 20 5.25 -6.64 -3.03
N LEU A 21 6.24 -7.09 -3.80
CA LEU A 21 6.15 -8.32 -4.59
C LEU A 21 5.97 -9.57 -3.71
N SER A 22 6.70 -9.67 -2.60
CA SER A 22 6.58 -10.79 -1.66
C SER A 22 5.21 -10.82 -0.98
N LEU A 23 4.68 -9.67 -0.59
CA LEU A 23 3.34 -9.58 -0.01
C LEU A 23 2.28 -10.00 -1.03
N ILE A 24 2.38 -9.55 -2.28
CA ILE A 24 1.46 -9.96 -3.35
C ILE A 24 1.56 -11.47 -3.59
N ALA A 25 2.77 -12.01 -3.76
CA ALA A 25 2.99 -13.43 -4.00
C ALA A 25 2.45 -14.29 -2.85
N LEU A 26 2.67 -13.88 -1.60
CA LEU A 26 2.18 -14.58 -0.42
C LEU A 26 0.64 -14.61 -0.37
N ASN A 27 -0.01 -13.48 -0.62
CA ASN A 27 -1.47 -13.39 -0.65
C ASN A 27 -2.08 -14.25 -1.77
N VAL A 28 -1.47 -14.22 -2.95
CA VAL A 28 -1.89 -15.05 -4.09
C VAL A 28 -1.69 -16.54 -3.77
N ALA A 29 -0.56 -16.91 -3.17
CA ALA A 29 -0.28 -18.30 -2.80
C ALA A 29 -1.28 -18.82 -1.77
N ILE A 30 -1.55 -18.06 -0.70
CA ILE A 30 -2.54 -18.44 0.32
C ILE A 30 -3.92 -18.57 -0.30
N TRP A 31 -4.34 -17.60 -1.12
CA TRP A 31 -5.64 -17.67 -1.78
C TRP A 31 -5.75 -18.89 -2.70
N LEU A 32 -4.73 -19.18 -3.51
CA LEU A 32 -4.70 -20.37 -4.35
C LEU A 32 -4.82 -21.65 -3.54
N LEU A 33 -4.04 -21.79 -2.46
CA LEU A 33 -4.12 -22.95 -1.57
C LEU A 33 -5.54 -23.09 -1.01
N THR A 34 -6.11 -22.02 -0.44
CA THR A 34 -7.48 -22.07 0.11
C THR A 34 -8.57 -22.31 -0.95
N SER A 35 -8.34 -21.91 -2.20
CA SER A 35 -9.31 -22.09 -3.30
C SER A 35 -9.33 -23.51 -3.86
N LEU A 36 -8.29 -24.30 -3.61
CA LEU A 36 -8.18 -25.70 -4.03
C LEU A 36 -8.70 -26.67 -2.96
N GLU A 37 -8.86 -26.19 -1.73
CA GLU A 37 -9.39 -26.96 -0.61
C GLU A 37 -10.91 -27.13 -0.70
N SER A 38 -11.45 -28.05 0.11
CA SER A 38 -12.90 -28.15 0.29
C SER A 38 -13.48 -26.87 0.90
N GLU A 39 -14.75 -26.55 0.61
CA GLU A 39 -15.43 -25.37 1.17
C GLU A 39 -15.34 -25.33 2.70
N GLN A 40 -15.48 -26.49 3.35
CA GLN A 40 -15.36 -26.61 4.80
C GLN A 40 -13.95 -26.26 5.31
N ALA A 41 -12.90 -26.72 4.63
CA ALA A 41 -11.51 -26.41 4.99
C ALA A 41 -11.15 -24.95 4.71
N ALA A 42 -11.68 -24.35 3.64
CA ALA A 42 -11.53 -22.93 3.34
C ALA A 42 -12.23 -22.05 4.40
N GLN A 43 -13.43 -22.44 4.83
CA GLN A 43 -14.15 -21.79 5.94
C GLN A 43 -13.36 -21.92 7.25
N ALA A 44 -12.83 -23.10 7.57
CA ALA A 44 -11.99 -23.30 8.75
C ALA A 44 -10.72 -22.43 8.71
N THR A 45 -10.10 -22.27 7.55
CA THR A 45 -8.95 -21.38 7.37
C THR A 45 -9.32 -19.91 7.57
N THR A 46 -10.49 -19.50 7.07
CA THR A 46 -11.03 -18.14 7.24
C THR A 46 -11.27 -17.82 8.70
N VAL A 47 -11.86 -18.75 9.44
CA VAL A 47 -12.14 -18.59 10.87
C VAL A 47 -10.85 -18.67 11.70
N GLY A 48 -9.94 -19.59 11.38
CA GLY A 48 -8.72 -19.83 12.17
C GLY A 48 -7.59 -18.83 11.96
N LEU A 49 -7.57 -18.12 10.83
CA LEU A 49 -6.61 -17.05 10.54
C LEU A 49 -7.22 -15.64 10.57
N GLY A 50 -8.55 -15.54 10.56
CA GLY A 50 -9.29 -14.29 10.58
C GLY A 50 -9.26 -13.60 11.95
N TYR A 51 -9.45 -12.29 11.94
CA TYR A 51 -9.61 -11.52 13.17
C TYR A 51 -11.10 -11.50 13.55
N ILE A 52 -11.46 -12.12 14.68
CA ILE A 52 -12.86 -12.20 15.15
C ILE A 52 -13.00 -11.34 16.40
N PRO A 53 -13.73 -10.20 16.35
CA PRO A 53 -13.88 -9.31 17.50
C PRO A 53 -14.38 -10.02 18.77
N ALA A 54 -15.42 -10.85 18.67
CA ALA A 54 -15.98 -11.52 19.83
C ALA A 54 -14.99 -12.45 20.54
N ILE A 55 -14.01 -13.02 19.83
CA ILE A 55 -12.95 -13.82 20.45
C ILE A 55 -11.96 -12.92 21.18
N VAL A 56 -11.47 -11.89 20.49
CA VAL A 56 -10.45 -10.96 21.00
C VAL A 56 -10.93 -10.15 22.21
N PHE A 57 -12.21 -9.80 22.25
CA PHE A 57 -12.81 -9.08 23.39
C PHE A 57 -13.39 -10.01 24.46
N GLY A 58 -13.28 -11.33 24.30
CA GLY A 58 -13.68 -12.32 25.31
C GLY A 58 -15.19 -12.59 25.41
N ASP A 59 -15.97 -12.17 24.42
CA ASP A 59 -17.42 -12.44 24.32
C ASP A 59 -17.74 -13.85 23.80
N ALA A 60 -16.80 -14.49 23.12
CA ALA A 60 -16.93 -15.84 22.58
C ALA A 60 -15.61 -16.62 22.66
N VAL A 61 -15.69 -17.94 22.50
CA VAL A 61 -14.53 -18.83 22.46
C VAL A 61 -14.51 -19.56 21.13
N LEU A 62 -13.33 -19.66 20.53
CA LEU A 62 -13.15 -20.36 19.26
C LEU A 62 -13.29 -21.86 19.49
N ALA A 63 -14.00 -22.56 18.60
CA ALA A 63 -14.18 -24.00 18.75
C ALA A 63 -12.82 -24.74 18.71
N PRO A 64 -12.61 -25.75 19.57
CA PRO A 64 -11.38 -26.54 19.56
C PRO A 64 -11.10 -27.12 18.17
N GLY A 65 -9.87 -26.96 17.69
CA GLY A 65 -9.44 -27.42 16.36
C GLY A 65 -9.59 -26.39 15.24
N LEU A 66 -10.18 -25.21 15.50
CA LEU A 66 -10.18 -24.08 14.57
C LEU A 66 -9.06 -23.07 14.85
N GLU A 67 -8.36 -23.18 15.98
CA GLU A 67 -7.23 -22.31 16.32
C GLU A 67 -5.99 -22.70 15.50
N ILE A 68 -5.72 -21.97 14.41
CA ILE A 68 -4.53 -22.18 13.56
C ILE A 68 -3.34 -21.39 14.10
N VAL A 69 -3.60 -20.19 14.63
CA VAL A 69 -2.61 -19.30 15.23
C VAL A 69 -3.10 -18.79 16.57
N PRO A 70 -2.20 -18.42 17.51
CA PRO A 70 -2.59 -17.73 18.73
C PRO A 70 -3.36 -16.45 18.43
N GLU A 71 -4.38 -16.15 19.24
CA GLU A 71 -5.27 -14.99 19.07
C GLU A 71 -4.53 -13.66 18.76
N PRO A 72 -3.42 -13.28 19.43
CA PRO A 72 -2.74 -12.02 19.12
C PRO A 72 -2.20 -11.93 17.69
N LEU A 73 -1.92 -13.06 17.03
CA LEU A 73 -1.46 -13.06 15.64
C LEU A 73 -2.60 -12.80 14.65
N THR A 74 -3.86 -12.94 15.06
CA THR A 74 -5.02 -12.66 14.20
C THR A 74 -5.10 -11.21 13.76
N TYR A 75 -4.53 -10.28 14.53
CA TYR A 75 -4.33 -8.87 14.12
C TYR A 75 -3.50 -8.70 12.85
N LEU A 76 -2.75 -9.73 12.44
CA LEU A 76 -1.91 -9.72 11.24
C LEU A 76 -2.34 -10.77 10.22
N THR A 77 -2.63 -12.00 10.64
CA THR A 77 -2.90 -13.12 9.72
C THR A 77 -4.17 -12.91 8.89
N TYR A 78 -5.14 -12.18 9.43
CA TYR A 78 -6.38 -11.86 8.73
C TYR A 78 -6.13 -11.15 7.39
N ALA A 79 -5.06 -10.34 7.33
CA ALA A 79 -4.70 -9.53 6.17
C ALA A 79 -4.23 -10.38 4.99
N PHE A 80 -3.99 -11.68 5.20
CA PHE A 80 -3.49 -12.60 4.17
C PHE A 80 -4.56 -13.57 3.63
N VAL A 81 -5.74 -13.60 4.24
CA VAL A 81 -6.86 -14.45 3.83
C VAL A 81 -7.85 -13.61 3.03
N HIS A 82 -8.44 -14.16 1.97
CA HIS A 82 -9.34 -13.42 1.09
C HIS A 82 -10.60 -14.23 0.77
N ALA A 83 -11.77 -13.61 0.96
CA ALA A 83 -13.08 -14.26 0.75
C ALA A 83 -13.39 -14.63 -0.72
N GLY A 84 -12.62 -14.14 -1.69
CA GLY A 84 -12.85 -14.44 -3.10
C GLY A 84 -11.88 -13.75 -4.05
N PHE A 85 -11.93 -14.14 -5.32
CA PHE A 85 -11.02 -13.66 -6.35
C PHE A 85 -11.04 -12.13 -6.49
N TRP A 86 -12.22 -11.52 -6.57
CA TRP A 86 -12.33 -10.06 -6.73
C TRP A 86 -11.85 -9.28 -5.51
N HIS A 87 -12.01 -9.85 -4.32
CA HIS A 87 -11.49 -9.26 -3.09
C HIS A 87 -9.95 -9.28 -3.10
N LEU A 88 -9.33 -10.41 -3.46
CA LEU A 88 -7.88 -10.51 -3.64
C LEU A 88 -7.39 -9.54 -4.73
N ALA A 89 -7.97 -9.61 -5.92
CA ALA A 89 -7.54 -8.81 -7.07
C ALA A 89 -7.58 -7.31 -6.78
N GLY A 90 -8.64 -6.82 -6.12
CA GLY A 90 -8.75 -5.42 -5.72
C GLY A 90 -7.61 -4.99 -4.79
N ASN A 91 -7.32 -5.77 -3.75
CA ASN A 91 -6.23 -5.47 -2.81
C ASN A 91 -4.86 -5.49 -3.51
N MET A 92 -4.60 -6.51 -4.33
CA MET A 92 -3.30 -6.67 -4.98
C MET A 92 -3.05 -5.60 -6.05
N ILE A 93 -4.09 -5.14 -6.77
CA ILE A 93 -3.96 -4.03 -7.73
C ILE A 93 -3.58 -2.74 -7.00
N PHE A 94 -4.25 -2.40 -5.89
CA PHE A 94 -3.90 -1.20 -5.13
C PHE A 94 -2.50 -1.31 -4.51
N LEU A 95 -2.15 -2.48 -3.96
CA LEU A 95 -0.81 -2.72 -3.44
C LEU A 95 0.26 -2.64 -4.52
N TRP A 96 0.00 -3.17 -5.72
CA TRP A 96 0.91 -3.12 -6.86
C TRP A 96 1.16 -1.69 -7.35
N VAL A 97 0.11 -0.87 -7.48
CA VAL A 97 0.22 0.48 -8.04
C VAL A 97 0.80 1.48 -7.05
N PHE A 98 0.58 1.31 -5.75
CA PHE A 98 0.99 2.31 -4.74
C PHE A 98 2.10 1.82 -3.80
N GLY A 99 2.27 0.50 -3.66
CA GLY A 99 3.22 -0.08 -2.70
C GLY A 99 4.67 0.21 -3.05
N ASP A 100 5.01 0.26 -4.33
CA ASP A 100 6.38 0.44 -4.81
C ASP A 100 6.98 1.79 -4.38
N ASN A 101 6.23 2.89 -4.48
CA ASN A 101 6.70 4.22 -4.08
C ASN A 101 6.73 4.41 -2.56
N VAL A 102 5.80 3.78 -1.83
CA VAL A 102 5.82 3.79 -0.37
C VAL A 102 7.00 2.95 0.15
N GLU A 103 7.27 1.82 -0.49
CA GLU A 103 8.45 0.99 -0.22
C GLU A 103 9.76 1.72 -0.57
N ASP A 104 9.80 2.46 -1.68
CA ASP A 104 10.96 3.30 -2.04
C ASP A 104 11.22 4.37 -0.98
N ALA A 105 10.15 5.05 -0.55
CA ALA A 105 10.20 6.11 0.45
C ALA A 105 10.67 5.66 1.83
N MET A 106 10.46 4.39 2.21
CA MET A 106 10.82 3.86 3.54
C MET A 106 12.02 2.89 3.51
N GLY A 107 12.22 2.17 2.41
CA GLY A 107 13.02 0.96 2.33
C GLY A 107 12.28 -0.29 2.83
N HIS A 108 12.77 -1.46 2.42
CA HIS A 108 12.13 -2.77 2.59
C HIS A 108 11.62 -3.05 4.02
N LEU A 109 12.52 -3.03 5.02
CA LEU A 109 12.17 -3.42 6.39
C LEU A 109 11.13 -2.47 7.02
N ARG A 110 11.31 -1.16 6.82
CA ARG A 110 10.38 -0.15 7.35
C ARG A 110 9.02 -0.22 6.69
N PHE A 111 8.98 -0.50 5.38
CA PHE A 111 7.74 -0.72 4.67
C PHE A 111 7.00 -1.98 5.13
N LEU A 112 7.72 -3.08 5.40
CA LEU A 112 7.10 -4.29 5.96
C LEU A 112 6.47 -4.01 7.34
N MET A 113 7.21 -3.34 8.24
CA MET A 113 6.67 -2.95 9.56
C MET A 113 5.48 -2.00 9.43
N PHE A 114 5.56 -1.03 8.50
CA PHE A 114 4.47 -0.11 8.19
C PHE A 114 3.21 -0.85 7.75
N TYR A 115 3.35 -1.78 6.80
CA TYR A 115 2.22 -2.55 6.25
C TYR A 115 1.54 -3.37 7.34
N LEU A 116 2.31 -4.10 8.15
CA LEU A 116 1.79 -4.92 9.25
C LEU A 116 1.16 -4.07 10.36
N ALA A 117 1.73 -2.90 10.68
CA ALA A 117 1.15 -1.98 11.65
C ALA A 117 -0.18 -1.39 11.15
N CYS A 118 -0.31 -1.10 9.85
CA CYS A 118 -1.57 -0.67 9.26
C CYS A 118 -2.63 -1.77 9.31
N ALA A 119 -2.25 -3.04 9.08
CA ALA A 119 -3.15 -4.18 9.27
C ALA A 119 -3.64 -4.26 10.73
N ALA A 120 -2.71 -4.25 11.69
CA ALA A 120 -3.06 -4.35 13.10
C ALA A 120 -3.96 -3.19 13.57
N ALA A 121 -3.68 -1.96 13.14
CA ALA A 121 -4.52 -0.80 13.43
C ALA A 121 -5.91 -0.90 12.78
N GLY A 122 -5.98 -1.47 11.57
CA GLY A 122 -7.24 -1.78 10.91
C GLY A 122 -8.07 -2.79 11.69
N ALA A 123 -7.49 -3.94 12.06
CA ALA A 123 -8.14 -4.94 12.89
C ALA A 123 -8.63 -4.35 14.23
N LEU A 124 -7.77 -3.59 14.92
CA LEU A 124 -8.13 -2.94 16.17
C LEU A 124 -9.33 -1.98 16.00
N CYS A 125 -9.29 -1.12 14.98
CA CYS A 125 -10.39 -0.17 14.73
C CYS A 125 -11.69 -0.91 14.40
N HIS A 126 -11.64 -1.94 13.57
CA HIS A 126 -12.80 -2.79 13.27
C HIS A 126 -13.36 -3.46 14.53
N GLY A 127 -12.50 -4.06 15.36
CA GLY A 127 -12.91 -4.74 16.58
C GLY A 127 -13.55 -3.79 17.60
N LEU A 128 -12.98 -2.61 17.82
CA LEU A 128 -13.54 -1.60 18.73
C LEU A 128 -14.93 -1.11 18.30
N LEU A 129 -15.23 -1.14 17.00
CA LEU A 129 -16.53 -0.74 16.46
C LEU A 129 -17.59 -1.85 16.53
N GLY A 130 -17.19 -3.10 16.76
CA GLY A 130 -18.08 -4.26 16.73
C GLY A 130 -17.58 -5.38 17.64
N MET A 131 -17.37 -5.09 18.93
CA MET A 131 -16.71 -6.00 19.88
C MET A 131 -17.39 -7.38 19.99
N THR A 132 -18.72 -7.43 19.86
CA THR A 132 -19.52 -8.66 19.94
C THR A 132 -19.62 -9.41 18.60
N SER A 133 -19.02 -8.90 17.53
CA SER A 133 -19.15 -9.50 16.19
C SER A 133 -18.42 -10.83 16.11
N GLN A 134 -19.13 -11.86 15.65
CA GLN A 134 -18.55 -13.19 15.38
C GLN A 134 -18.09 -13.35 13.93
N ALA A 135 -18.31 -12.35 13.08
CA ALA A 135 -17.89 -12.40 11.69
C ALA A 135 -16.35 -12.24 11.61
N PRO A 136 -15.62 -13.17 10.95
CA PRO A 136 -14.19 -13.03 10.77
C PRO A 136 -13.89 -11.89 9.80
N LEU A 137 -13.11 -10.92 10.25
CA LEU A 137 -12.46 -9.96 9.39
C LEU A 137 -11.36 -10.69 8.59
N VAL A 138 -11.34 -10.50 7.27
CA VAL A 138 -10.29 -11.00 6.37
C VAL A 138 -9.98 -9.97 5.29
N GLY A 139 -8.78 -10.05 4.73
CA GLY A 139 -8.35 -9.27 3.58
C GLY A 139 -7.32 -8.21 3.90
N ALA A 140 -6.42 -7.97 2.94
CA ALA A 140 -5.31 -7.01 3.05
C ALA A 140 -5.74 -5.53 3.12
N SER A 141 -7.02 -5.25 2.98
CA SER A 141 -7.53 -3.91 2.67
C SER A 141 -7.21 -2.87 3.75
N GLY A 142 -7.16 -3.22 5.03
CA GLY A 142 -6.70 -2.31 6.10
C GLY A 142 -5.26 -1.83 5.86
N ALA A 143 -4.33 -2.76 5.60
CA ALA A 143 -2.94 -2.44 5.30
C ALA A 143 -2.80 -1.61 4.02
N VAL A 144 -3.51 -2.03 2.96
CA VAL A 144 -3.53 -1.33 1.66
C VAL A 144 -4.10 0.08 1.78
N SER A 145 -5.12 0.29 2.61
CA SER A 145 -5.68 1.62 2.87
C SER A 145 -4.65 2.55 3.52
N GLY A 146 -3.78 2.00 4.40
CA GLY A 146 -2.63 2.71 4.93
C GLY A 146 -1.59 3.06 3.86
N VAL A 147 -1.29 2.14 2.95
CA VAL A 147 -0.41 2.39 1.78
C VAL A 147 -0.97 3.52 0.92
N VAL A 148 -2.27 3.53 0.63
CA VAL A 148 -2.94 4.61 -0.13
C VAL A 148 -2.80 5.97 0.57
N ALA A 149 -3.01 6.01 1.90
CA ALA A 149 -2.87 7.23 2.68
C ALA A 149 -1.41 7.75 2.65
N ALA A 150 -0.43 6.87 2.80
CA ALA A 150 0.98 7.24 2.69
C ALA A 150 1.34 7.73 1.27
N TYR A 151 0.84 7.05 0.24
CA TYR A 151 1.08 7.41 -1.16
C TYR A 151 0.58 8.83 -1.47
N VAL A 152 -0.66 9.17 -1.11
CA VAL A 152 -1.20 10.50 -1.40
C VAL A 152 -0.45 11.61 -0.65
N MET A 153 0.11 11.31 0.52
CA MET A 153 0.98 12.23 1.24
C MET A 153 2.37 12.36 0.61
N LEU A 154 2.89 11.32 -0.04
CA LEU A 154 4.18 11.36 -0.73
C LEU A 154 4.08 12.06 -2.10
N HIS A 155 3.05 11.71 -2.87
CA HIS A 155 2.95 11.97 -4.31
C HIS A 155 1.58 12.54 -4.73
N PRO A 156 1.04 13.58 -4.07
CA PRO A 156 -0.30 14.06 -4.37
C PRO A 156 -0.48 14.54 -5.82
N ARG A 157 0.57 15.04 -6.47
CA ARG A 157 0.48 15.60 -7.83
C ARG A 157 0.90 14.62 -8.93
N VAL A 158 1.40 13.43 -8.58
CA VAL A 158 1.70 12.39 -9.56
C VAL A 158 0.42 11.97 -10.27
N ARG A 159 0.48 11.77 -11.58
CA ARG A 159 -0.69 11.33 -12.35
C ARG A 159 -0.84 9.83 -12.21
N VAL A 160 -2.00 9.41 -11.70
CA VAL A 160 -2.40 8.01 -11.64
C VAL A 160 -3.38 7.76 -12.76
N TRP A 161 -3.16 6.70 -13.53
CA TRP A 161 -4.12 6.26 -14.54
C TRP A 161 -5.26 5.54 -13.88
N VAL A 162 -6.44 6.14 -13.98
CA VAL A 162 -7.65 5.63 -13.35
C VAL A 162 -8.65 5.27 -14.42
N LEU A 163 -9.23 4.07 -14.33
CA LEU A 163 -10.34 3.68 -15.20
C LEU A 163 -11.65 4.23 -14.65
N VAL A 164 -12.22 5.23 -15.35
CA VAL A 164 -13.52 5.81 -15.02
C VAL A 164 -14.62 5.08 -15.81
N PHE A 165 -15.74 4.76 -15.14
CA PHE A 165 -16.86 3.97 -15.70
C PHE A 165 -16.44 2.65 -16.38
N PHE A 166 -15.35 2.03 -15.92
CA PHE A 166 -14.77 0.82 -16.52
C PHE A 166 -14.40 0.93 -18.01
N ARG A 167 -14.26 2.15 -18.56
CA ARG A 167 -14.16 2.34 -20.02
C ARG A 167 -13.19 3.43 -20.46
N VAL A 168 -13.01 4.49 -19.67
CA VAL A 168 -12.17 5.62 -20.06
C VAL A 168 -10.97 5.73 -19.12
N PRO A 169 -9.74 5.42 -19.57
CA PRO A 169 -8.54 5.67 -18.79
C PRO A 169 -8.25 7.17 -18.79
N LEU A 170 -8.29 7.79 -17.60
CA LEU A 170 -7.99 9.21 -17.43
C LEU A 170 -6.82 9.37 -16.46
N PRO A 171 -5.75 10.10 -16.85
CA PRO A 171 -4.68 10.43 -15.93
C PRO A 171 -5.12 11.60 -15.05
N LEU A 172 -5.33 11.34 -13.77
CA LEU A 172 -5.71 12.36 -12.78
C LEU A 172 -4.58 12.55 -11.76
N PRO A 173 -4.36 13.78 -11.24
CA PRO A 173 -3.48 13.97 -10.10
C PRO A 173 -3.95 13.09 -8.93
N ALA A 174 -3.06 12.31 -8.33
CA ALA A 174 -3.37 11.28 -7.34
C ALA A 174 -4.26 11.78 -6.20
N PHE A 175 -4.06 13.02 -5.74
CA PHE A 175 -4.87 13.59 -4.66
C PHE A 175 -6.37 13.57 -4.98
N VAL A 176 -6.79 13.71 -6.24
CA VAL A 176 -8.20 13.76 -6.61
C VAL A 176 -8.89 12.41 -6.36
N PRO A 177 -8.55 11.31 -7.06
CA PRO A 177 -9.21 10.03 -6.85
C PRO A 177 -8.94 9.45 -5.46
N LEU A 178 -7.74 9.65 -4.89
CA LEU A 178 -7.38 9.04 -3.60
C LEU A 178 -8.05 9.73 -2.42
N LEU A 179 -8.14 11.07 -2.39
CA LEU A 179 -8.86 11.75 -1.30
C LEU A 179 -10.37 11.52 -1.39
N LEU A 180 -10.94 11.44 -2.60
CA LEU A 180 -12.35 11.06 -2.76
C LEU A 180 -12.60 9.64 -2.25
N TRP A 181 -11.72 8.69 -2.57
CA TRP A 181 -11.83 7.31 -2.08
C TRP A 181 -11.61 7.20 -0.58
N ILE A 182 -10.64 7.92 0.00
CA ILE A 182 -10.43 8.00 1.45
C ILE A 182 -11.69 8.56 2.12
N GLY A 183 -12.21 9.69 1.64
CA GLY A 183 -13.44 10.30 2.15
C GLY A 183 -14.63 9.35 2.08
N GLN A 184 -14.74 8.56 1.01
CA GLN A 184 -15.75 7.51 0.90
C GLN A 184 -15.62 6.48 2.03
N GLN A 185 -14.42 6.06 2.44
CA GLN A 185 -14.26 5.08 3.52
C GLN A 185 -14.88 5.57 4.83
N PHE A 186 -14.60 6.82 5.19
CA PHE A 186 -15.18 7.44 6.39
C PHE A 186 -16.69 7.63 6.27
N PHE A 187 -17.17 8.06 5.10
CA PHE A 187 -18.60 8.22 4.85
C PHE A 187 -19.35 6.89 4.98
N MET A 188 -18.86 5.83 4.33
CA MET A 188 -19.48 4.51 4.37
C MET A 188 -19.42 3.87 5.76
N LEU A 189 -18.37 4.13 6.54
CA LEU A 189 -18.34 3.73 7.95
C LEU A 189 -19.51 4.37 8.73
N ALA A 190 -19.83 5.64 8.46
CA ALA A 190 -20.89 6.35 9.18
C ALA A 190 -22.30 5.89 8.79
N ILE A 191 -22.51 5.47 7.53
CA ILE A 191 -23.86 5.13 7.03
C ILE A 191 -24.14 3.63 6.95
N THR A 192 -23.11 2.80 6.85
CA THR A 192 -23.23 1.35 6.70
C THR A 192 -22.17 0.61 7.54
N PRO A 193 -22.14 0.80 8.87
CA PRO A 193 -21.11 0.21 9.73
C PRO A 193 -21.15 -1.33 9.77
N GLU A 194 -22.32 -1.94 9.49
CA GLU A 194 -22.55 -3.38 9.52
C GLU A 194 -22.46 -4.07 8.15
N SER A 195 -21.83 -3.46 7.15
CA SER A 195 -21.70 -4.07 5.82
C SER A 195 -20.64 -5.18 5.76
N ASP A 196 -20.71 -6.04 4.74
CA ASP A 196 -19.68 -7.05 4.44
C ASP A 196 -18.28 -6.45 4.18
N VAL A 197 -18.22 -5.15 3.84
CA VAL A 197 -16.97 -4.41 3.74
C VAL A 197 -16.63 -3.83 5.10
N SER A 198 -15.45 -4.17 5.63
CA SER A 198 -14.97 -3.61 6.89
C SER A 198 -14.44 -2.18 6.71
N TRP A 199 -15.35 -1.20 6.71
CA TRP A 199 -14.98 0.22 6.67
C TRP A 199 -14.13 0.62 7.89
N GLY A 200 -14.37 0.01 9.05
CA GLY A 200 -13.55 0.20 10.25
C GLY A 200 -12.09 -0.18 10.03
N ALA A 201 -11.82 -1.31 9.35
CA ALA A 201 -10.46 -1.71 9.03
C ALA A 201 -9.79 -0.73 8.06
N HIS A 202 -10.52 -0.22 7.07
CA HIS A 202 -9.99 0.78 6.14
C HIS A 202 -9.64 2.09 6.85
N VAL A 203 -10.54 2.59 7.70
CA VAL A 203 -10.34 3.83 8.48
C VAL A 203 -9.15 3.69 9.43
N GLY A 204 -9.06 2.58 10.19
CA GLY A 204 -7.93 2.31 11.06
C GLY A 204 -6.60 2.27 10.29
N GLY A 205 -6.60 1.61 9.14
CA GLY A 205 -5.45 1.57 8.23
C GLY A 205 -5.05 2.94 7.68
N ILE A 206 -6.00 3.76 7.24
CA ILE A 206 -5.77 5.12 6.72
C ILE A 206 -5.13 6.01 7.79
N ILE A 207 -5.69 6.00 9.01
CA ILE A 207 -5.19 6.81 10.12
C ILE A 207 -3.77 6.39 10.47
N ALA A 208 -3.54 5.07 10.65
CA ALA A 208 -2.21 4.55 10.95
C ALA A 208 -1.21 4.88 9.82
N GLY A 209 -1.59 4.67 8.57
CA GLY A 209 -0.74 4.95 7.41
C GLY A 209 -0.33 6.43 7.33
N GLY A 210 -1.29 7.33 7.52
CA GLY A 210 -1.04 8.78 7.52
C GLY A 210 -0.16 9.26 8.67
N LEU A 211 -0.21 8.61 9.83
CA LEU A 211 0.65 8.94 10.97
C LEU A 211 2.05 8.31 10.83
N LEU A 212 2.13 7.04 10.47
CA LEU A 212 3.38 6.28 10.40
C LEU A 212 4.30 6.78 9.28
N ILE A 213 3.76 7.27 8.15
CA ILE A 213 4.57 7.85 7.08
C ILE A 213 5.39 9.07 7.55
N LEU A 214 4.91 9.81 8.56
CA LEU A 214 5.61 10.98 9.11
C LEU A 214 6.97 10.60 9.72
N VAL A 215 7.05 9.38 10.29
CA VAL A 215 8.21 8.91 11.07
C VAL A 215 9.01 7.80 10.38
N LEU A 216 8.38 6.95 9.58
CA LEU A 216 9.04 5.78 8.97
C LEU A 216 9.73 6.08 7.62
N ARG A 217 9.33 7.16 6.92
CA ARG A 217 9.99 7.59 5.67
C ARG A 217 11.48 7.85 5.88
N ARG A 218 12.27 7.65 4.84
CA ARG A 218 13.71 7.97 4.83
C ARG A 218 13.92 9.47 5.04
N PRO A 219 14.98 9.87 5.76
CA PRO A 219 15.36 11.27 5.85
C PRO A 219 15.57 11.89 4.46
N GLY A 220 14.97 13.06 4.22
CA GLY A 220 15.07 13.79 2.95
C GLY A 220 14.06 13.40 1.86
N VAL A 221 13.19 12.40 2.08
CA VAL A 221 12.03 12.16 1.21
C VAL A 221 10.93 13.14 1.59
N PRO A 222 10.57 14.16 0.79
CA PRO A 222 9.57 15.16 1.14
C PRO A 222 8.15 14.58 1.14
N LEU A 223 7.25 15.23 1.87
CA LEU A 223 5.81 15.01 1.74
C LEU A 223 5.21 16.16 0.96
N PHE A 224 4.09 15.86 0.30
CA PHE A 224 3.26 16.78 -0.46
C PHE A 224 3.96 17.44 -1.65
N ASP A 225 4.90 16.73 -2.27
CA ASP A 225 5.70 17.21 -3.40
C ASP A 225 6.29 18.62 -3.14
N ARG A 226 6.73 18.89 -1.89
CA ARG A 226 7.25 20.21 -1.49
C ARG A 226 8.65 20.50 -2.04
N GLU A 227 9.41 19.48 -2.45
CA GLU A 227 10.73 19.62 -3.09
C GLU A 227 10.98 18.54 -4.15
N ILE A 228 11.67 18.90 -5.24
CA ILE A 228 12.13 17.96 -6.26
C ILE A 228 13.40 17.27 -5.75
N VAL A 229 13.29 16.02 -5.29
CA VAL A 229 14.47 15.21 -4.94
C VAL A 229 15.15 14.71 -6.21
N THR A 230 16.30 15.29 -6.55
CA THR A 230 17.18 14.76 -7.60
C THR A 230 17.80 13.44 -7.12
N PRO A 231 17.73 12.35 -7.91
CA PRO A 231 18.38 11.09 -7.57
C PRO A 231 19.87 11.29 -7.31
N ARG A 232 20.46 10.52 -6.37
CA ARG A 232 21.91 10.61 -6.06
C ARG A 232 22.80 10.43 -7.28
N ALA A 233 22.37 9.61 -8.26
CA ALA A 233 23.08 9.38 -9.51
C ALA A 233 23.17 10.61 -10.43
N VAL A 234 22.34 11.65 -10.20
CA VAL A 234 22.26 12.88 -11.02
C VAL A 234 22.83 14.08 -10.25
N ARG A 235 23.28 13.91 -9.00
CA ARG A 235 24.00 14.97 -8.29
C ARG A 235 25.36 15.14 -8.96
N ASN A 236 25.48 16.15 -9.82
CA ASN A 236 26.77 16.57 -10.35
C ASN A 236 27.69 16.89 -9.15
N SER A 237 28.83 16.19 -9.05
CA SER A 237 29.88 16.59 -8.12
C SER A 237 30.27 18.04 -8.44
N PRO A 238 30.25 18.97 -7.47
CA PRO A 238 30.74 20.33 -7.68
C PRO A 238 32.26 20.27 -7.81
N GLY A 239 32.75 19.94 -9.01
CA GLY A 239 34.15 19.62 -9.21
C GLY A 239 34.48 19.26 -10.65
N ALA A 240 34.02 20.06 -11.60
CA ALA A 240 34.65 20.26 -12.91
C ALA A 240 33.78 21.25 -13.68
N VAL A 241 33.90 22.55 -13.38
CA VAL A 241 33.60 23.55 -14.40
C VAL A 241 34.70 23.37 -15.44
N PRO A 242 34.41 22.98 -16.69
CA PRO A 242 35.43 22.98 -17.72
C PRO A 242 35.84 24.44 -17.90
N THR A 243 37.07 24.78 -17.49
CA THR A 243 37.65 26.07 -17.83
C THR A 243 37.73 26.11 -19.35
N ILE A 244 36.83 26.85 -20.00
CA ILE A 244 36.95 27.15 -21.41
C ILE A 244 38.15 28.08 -21.53
N ALA A 245 39.31 27.52 -21.85
CA ALA A 245 40.45 28.32 -22.28
C ALA A 245 40.05 29.00 -23.59
N ALA A 246 39.91 30.33 -23.55
CA ALA A 246 39.72 31.14 -24.73
C ALA A 246 40.99 31.03 -25.60
N GLY A 247 40.95 30.20 -26.64
CA GLY A 247 41.92 30.26 -27.71
C GLY A 247 41.77 31.59 -28.45
N THR A 248 42.88 32.25 -28.75
CA THR A 248 43.00 33.57 -29.38
C THR A 248 42.54 33.63 -30.85
N ASP A 249 41.85 32.60 -31.32
CA ASP A 249 41.58 32.39 -32.73
C ASP A 249 40.10 32.01 -32.79
N GLY A 250 39.24 33.00 -33.07
CA GLY A 250 37.77 32.99 -32.92
C GLY A 250 37.00 31.91 -33.69
N ARG A 251 37.27 30.63 -33.43
CA ARG A 251 36.49 29.48 -33.88
C ARG A 251 36.12 28.65 -32.65
N ILE A 252 34.86 28.74 -32.25
CA ILE A 252 34.29 27.92 -31.18
C ILE A 252 34.10 26.50 -31.74
N ALA A 253 35.04 25.60 -31.47
CA ALA A 253 34.84 24.17 -31.69
C ALA A 253 34.11 23.58 -30.47
N GLN A 254 32.79 23.42 -30.56
CA GLN A 254 32.04 22.61 -29.59
C GLN A 254 32.44 21.14 -29.77
N ARG A 255 33.25 20.61 -28.84
CA ARG A 255 33.47 19.16 -28.73
C ARG A 255 32.35 18.56 -27.87
N PHE A 256 31.45 17.82 -28.52
CA PHE A 256 30.50 16.96 -27.82
C PHE A 256 31.15 15.63 -27.42
N PRO A 257 30.71 14.96 -26.33
CA PRO A 257 31.40 13.78 -25.77
C PRO A 257 31.27 12.49 -26.60
N TRP A 258 30.54 12.50 -27.72
CA TRP A 258 30.12 11.29 -28.44
C TRP A 258 30.54 11.27 -29.92
N GLY A 259 31.72 11.79 -30.24
CA GLY A 259 32.31 11.64 -31.57
C GLY A 259 33.01 10.29 -31.71
N ARG A 260 32.32 9.29 -32.30
CA ARG A 260 32.98 8.09 -32.83
C ARG A 260 33.83 8.51 -34.04
N ARG A 261 35.09 8.05 -34.07
CA ARG A 261 35.82 7.81 -35.33
C ARG A 261 35.68 6.34 -35.67
#